data_AF-A0A5B7ENZ8-F1
#
_entry.id   AF-A0A5B7ENZ8-F1
#
_cell.length_a   1.000
_cell.length_b   1.000
_cell.length_c   1.000
_cell.angle_alpha   90.00
_cell.angle_beta   90.00
_cell.angle_gamma   90.00
#
_symmetry.space_group_name_H-M   'P 1'
#
loop_
_entity.id
_entity.type
_entity.pdbx_description
1 polymer ?
#
loop_
_entity_poly.entity_id
_entity_poly.type
_entity_poly.pdbx_seq_one_letter_code
_entity_poly.pdbx_strand_id
1 'polypeptide(L)'
;MNDALIKLPCSSGQREIEGVETLALKDSSMLTAWQLDGLARARVSAYLSNIRITLQSLCELVGEISNMVISDEVGGWVWGAVEEWGECGRATREGRLQDATLYCTRSFTQADAAFFHPSMLALLYFPDNQKYAIYVPLFLPVSIPVLLSLKMVFGLCRKSSAKEKSE
;
A
#
# COMPACT_ATOMS: atom_id res chain seq x y z
N MET A 1 10.63 1.07 45.31
CA MET A 1 11.89 0.43 44.87
C MET A 1 11.64 -0.25 43.51
N ASN A 2 11.42 0.55 42.46
CA ASN A 2 11.11 0.04 41.12
C ASN A 2 12.13 0.62 40.13
N ASP A 3 13.29 -0.03 40.05
CA ASP A 3 14.27 0.14 38.97
C ASP A 3 13.81 -0.70 37.76
N ALA A 4 12.71 -0.30 37.14
CA ALA A 4 12.34 -0.76 35.81
C ALA A 4 12.82 0.29 34.81
N LEU A 5 14.14 0.28 34.58
CA LEU A 5 14.81 1.00 33.52
C LEU A 5 13.99 0.87 32.23
N ILE A 6 13.63 2.00 31.65
CA ILE A 6 13.14 2.15 30.29
C ILE A 6 14.27 1.67 29.37
N LYS A 7 14.34 0.36 29.15
CA LYS A 7 15.22 -0.25 28.18
C LYS A 7 14.48 -0.18 26.85
N LEU A 8 14.56 0.99 26.22
CA LEU A 8 14.27 1.11 24.79
C LEU A 8 15.08 0.00 24.09
N PRO A 9 14.46 -0.89 23.30
CA PRO A 9 15.20 -1.81 22.47
C PRO A 9 15.85 -0.97 21.36
N CYS A 10 16.97 -0.33 21.70
CA CYS A 10 17.95 0.04 20.69
C CYS A 10 18.57 -1.29 20.24
N SER A 11 17.89 -1.94 19.29
CA SER A 11 18.40 -3.11 18.59
C SER A 11 19.70 -2.71 17.93
N SER A 12 20.79 -3.09 18.57
CA SER A 12 22.13 -3.26 18.01
C SER A 12 22.04 -3.80 16.59
N GLY A 13 22.26 -2.88 15.65
CA GLY A 13 22.21 -3.08 14.22
C GLY A 13 22.66 -1.78 13.56
N GLN A 14 23.79 -1.24 14.04
CA GLN A 14 24.42 -0.03 13.51
C GLN A 14 24.92 -0.33 12.10
N ARG A 15 24.06 -0.17 11.09
CA ARG A 15 24.52 0.12 9.73
C ARG A 15 25.00 1.55 9.77
N GLU A 16 26.32 1.71 9.81
CA GLU A 16 26.99 2.99 9.69
C GLU A 16 26.63 3.58 8.32
N ILE A 17 25.70 4.54 8.30
CA ILE A 17 25.35 5.28 7.09
C ILE A 17 26.40 6.37 6.95
N GLU A 18 27.34 6.16 6.04
CA GLU A 18 28.44 7.08 5.73
C GLU A 18 27.88 8.48 5.40
N GLY A 19 28.27 9.49 6.18
CA GLY A 19 27.84 10.89 5.98
C GLY A 19 26.76 11.42 6.94
N VAL A 20 26.27 10.63 7.89
CA VAL A 20 25.38 11.13 8.96
C VAL A 20 26.21 11.44 10.20
N GLU A 21 26.39 12.73 10.51
CA GLU A 21 26.96 13.16 11.78
C GLU A 21 25.97 12.79 12.90
N THR A 22 26.22 11.64 13.53
CA THR A 22 25.45 11.23 14.70
C THR A 22 25.84 12.15 15.85
N LEU A 23 25.01 13.17 16.08
CA LEU A 23 25.08 13.98 17.30
C LEU A 23 24.80 13.04 18.47
N ALA A 24 25.86 12.52 19.08
CA ALA A 24 25.78 11.81 20.33
C ALA A 24 25.05 12.73 21.31
N LEU A 25 23.82 12.38 21.66
CA LEU A 25 23.06 13.09 22.67
C LEU A 25 23.87 13.02 23.96
N LYS A 26 24.61 14.10 24.22
CA LYS A 26 25.39 14.27 25.44
C LYS A 26 24.37 14.24 26.58
N ASP A 27 24.40 13.13 27.31
CA ASP A 27 23.61 12.85 28.50
C ASP A 27 22.10 12.66 28.26
N SER A 28 21.70 11.41 27.98
CA SER A 28 20.30 10.95 28.09
C SER A 28 19.69 11.15 29.49
N SER A 29 20.50 11.51 30.49
CA SER A 29 20.09 11.92 31.83
C SER A 29 19.63 13.38 31.95
N MET A 30 19.70 14.20 30.89
CA MET A 30 19.28 15.62 30.94
C MET A 30 17.83 15.88 30.50
N LEU A 31 17.10 14.89 29.96
CA LEU A 31 15.69 15.07 29.61
C LEU A 31 14.81 14.94 30.86
N THR A 32 14.12 16.02 31.20
CA THR A 32 13.14 16.00 32.29
C THR A 32 11.92 15.15 31.92
N ALA A 33 11.26 14.56 32.92
CA ALA A 33 10.15 13.63 32.70
C ALA A 33 9.00 14.21 31.85
N TRP A 34 8.71 15.51 31.98
CA TRP A 34 7.69 16.17 31.18
C TRP A 34 8.10 16.37 29.72
N GLN A 35 9.40 16.58 29.43
CA GLN A 35 9.91 16.68 28.07
C GLN A 35 9.80 15.33 27.37
N LEU A 36 10.13 14.25 28.08
CA LEU A 36 9.98 12.90 27.57
C LEU A 36 8.51 12.55 27.31
N ASP A 37 7.60 12.90 28.24
CA ASP A 37 6.16 12.71 28.05
C ASP A 37 5.63 13.52 26.86
N GLY A 38 6.05 14.79 26.73
CA GLY A 38 5.69 15.65 25.61
C GLY A 38 6.16 15.09 24.26
N LEU A 39 7.40 14.60 24.19
CA LEU A 39 7.95 13.96 23.00
C LEU A 39 7.19 12.69 22.65
N ALA A 40 6.92 11.83 23.63
CA ALA A 40 6.20 10.59 23.41
C ALA A 40 4.75 10.84 22.92
N ARG A 41 4.05 11.84 23.47
CA ARG A 41 2.73 12.27 22.97
C ARG A 41 2.79 12.77 21.54
N ALA A 42 3.77 13.62 21.22
CA ALA A 42 3.97 14.12 19.87
C ALA A 42 4.28 12.99 18.87
N ARG A 43 5.04 11.97 19.32
CA ARG A 43 5.38 10.82 18.49
C ARG A 43 4.17 9.93 18.20
N VAL A 44 3.34 9.67 19.21
CA VAL A 44 2.11 8.87 19.07
C VAL A 44 1.10 9.58 18.18
N SER A 45 0.90 10.89 18.33
CA SER A 45 0.00 11.66 17.45
C SER A 45 0.48 11.64 16.00
N ALA A 46 1.79 11.75 15.76
CA ALA A 46 2.38 11.60 14.44
C ALA A 46 2.15 10.19 13.86
N TYR A 47 2.32 9.13 14.67
CA TYR A 47 2.04 7.76 14.22
C TYR A 47 0.57 7.56 13.83
N LEU A 48 -0.38 8.02 14.66
CA LEU A 48 -1.81 7.92 14.36
C LEU A 48 -2.16 8.57 13.02
N SER A 49 -1.55 9.73 12.72
CA SER A 49 -1.73 10.41 11.44
C SER A 49 -1.07 9.66 10.28
N ASN A 50 0.17 9.18 10.46
CA ASN A 50 0.90 8.47 9.41
C ASN A 50 0.20 7.17 9.03
N ILE A 51 -0.24 6.37 10.01
CA ILE A 51 -0.97 5.11 9.76
C ILE A 51 -2.22 5.39 8.94
N ARG A 52 -2.98 6.43 9.30
CA ARG A 52 -4.17 6.85 8.55
C ARG A 52 -3.83 7.18 7.10
N ILE A 53 -2.77 7.96 6.88
CA ILE A 53 -2.33 8.33 5.52
C ILE A 53 -1.93 7.08 4.74
N THR A 54 -1.11 6.18 5.32
CA THR A 54 -0.69 4.93 4.67
C THR A 54 -1.88 4.04 4.30
N LEU A 55 -2.82 3.82 5.23
CA LEU A 55 -4.03 3.03 4.97
C LEU A 55 -4.93 3.70 3.92
N GLN A 56 -5.02 5.03 3.93
CA GLN A 56 -5.77 5.76 2.91
C GLN A 56 -5.13 5.60 1.52
N SER A 57 -3.81 5.77 1.41
CA SER A 57 -3.10 5.54 0.16
C SER A 57 -3.23 4.10 -0.33
N LEU A 58 -3.29 3.13 0.60
CA LEU A 58 -3.58 1.74 0.26
C LEU A 58 -4.98 1.60 -0.36
N CYS A 59 -6.01 2.18 0.26
CA CYS A 59 -7.37 2.17 -0.28
C CYS A 59 -7.47 2.84 -1.66
N GLU A 60 -6.76 3.96 -1.87
CA GLU A 60 -6.68 4.65 -3.16
C GLU A 60 -6.03 3.75 -4.22
N LEU A 61 -4.91 3.11 -3.90
CA LEU A 61 -4.21 2.19 -4.80
C LEU A 61 -5.08 0.97 -5.19
N VAL A 62 -5.79 0.39 -4.22
CA VAL A 62 -6.75 -0.70 -4.46
C VAL A 62 -7.87 -0.26 -5.41
N GLY A 63 -8.38 0.97 -5.24
CA GLY A 63 -9.48 1.52 -6.03
C GLY A 63 -9.10 1.87 -7.46
N GLU A 64 -7.87 2.36 -7.68
CA GLU A 64 -7.40 2.78 -9.00
C GLU A 64 -7.05 1.59 -9.91
N ILE A 65 -6.53 0.50 -9.33
CA ILE A 65 -6.11 -0.69 -10.05
C ILE A 65 -7.19 -1.78 -9.94
N SER A 66 -8.21 -1.68 -10.80
CA SER A 66 -9.41 -2.54 -10.85
C SER A 66 -9.20 -4.07 -11.01
N ASN A 67 -7.96 -4.56 -11.09
CA ASN A 67 -7.65 -5.99 -11.24
C ASN A 67 -6.66 -6.50 -10.17
N MET A 68 -6.66 -5.89 -8.98
CA MET A 68 -5.79 -6.29 -7.89
C MET A 68 -6.27 -7.55 -7.18
N VAL A 69 -5.48 -8.62 -7.26
CA VAL A 69 -5.65 -9.81 -6.41
C VAL A 69 -4.99 -9.55 -5.06
N ILE A 70 -5.80 -9.19 -4.05
CA ILE A 70 -5.36 -9.05 -2.67
C ILE A 70 -5.21 -10.45 -2.08
N SER A 71 -4.02 -10.81 -1.59
CA SER A 71 -3.82 -12.07 -0.87
C SER A 71 -4.46 -12.00 0.52
N ASP A 72 -4.91 -13.13 1.05
CA ASP A 72 -5.46 -13.21 2.41
C ASP A 72 -4.48 -12.71 3.47
N GLU A 73 -3.17 -12.86 3.22
CA GLU A 73 -2.09 -12.34 4.07
C GLU A 73 -2.10 -10.80 4.15
N VAL A 74 -2.19 -10.12 3.00
CA VAL A 74 -2.27 -8.65 2.95
C VAL A 74 -3.56 -8.17 3.61
N GLY A 75 -4.69 -8.85 3.34
CA GLY A 75 -5.96 -8.56 4.01
C GLY A 75 -5.87 -8.68 5.54
N GLY A 76 -5.19 -9.73 6.03
CA GLY A 76 -4.94 -9.94 7.45
C GLY A 76 -4.10 -8.83 8.08
N TRP A 77 -3.04 -8.38 7.41
CA TRP A 77 -2.21 -7.27 7.90
C TRP A 77 -2.95 -5.94 7.91
N VAL A 78 -3.78 -5.66 6.90
CA VAL A 78 -4.60 -4.44 6.87
C VAL A 78 -5.62 -4.46 8.00
N TRP A 79 -6.30 -5.59 8.21
CA TRP A 79 -7.26 -5.73 9.30
C TRP A 79 -6.62 -5.55 10.68
N GLY A 80 -5.49 -6.24 10.91
CA GLY A 80 -4.70 -6.08 12.12
C GLY A 80 -4.23 -4.64 12.31
N ALA A 81 -3.80 -3.97 11.24
CA ALA A 81 -3.33 -2.60 11.31
C ALA A 81 -4.45 -1.64 11.76
N VAL A 82 -5.67 -1.82 11.26
CA VAL A 82 -6.84 -1.02 11.63
C VAL A 82 -7.26 -1.30 13.08
N GLU A 83 -7.25 -2.56 13.51
CA GLU A 83 -7.57 -2.95 14.89
C GLU A 83 -6.57 -2.34 15.89
N GLU A 84 -5.27 -2.52 15.63
CA GLU A 84 -4.18 -1.96 16.45
C GLU A 84 -4.15 -0.43 16.42
N TRP A 85 -4.54 0.20 15.30
CA TRP A 85 -4.70 1.66 15.21
C TRP A 85 -5.84 2.16 16.11
N GLY A 86 -6.96 1.44 16.15
CA GLY A 86 -8.08 1.72 17.05
C GLY A 86 -7.69 1.62 18.52
N GLU A 87 -6.98 0.55 18.90
CA GLU A 87 -6.48 0.38 20.27
C GLU A 87 -5.40 1.41 20.64
N CYS A 88 -4.56 1.83 19.69
CA CYS A 88 -3.64 2.94 19.91
C CYS A 88 -4.41 4.24 20.23
N GLY A 89 -5.46 4.56 19.46
CA GLY A 89 -6.30 5.72 19.72
C GLY A 89 -6.98 5.66 21.11
N ARG A 90 -7.47 4.49 21.50
CA ARG A 90 -8.07 4.23 22.82
C ARG A 90 -7.06 4.44 23.95
N ALA A 91 -5.89 3.81 23.85
CA ALA A 91 -4.81 3.92 24.83
C ALA A 91 -4.27 5.36 24.95
N THR A 92 -4.19 6.09 23.83
CA THR A 92 -3.79 7.50 23.80
C THR A 92 -4.78 8.37 24.59
N ARG A 93 -6.08 8.14 24.41
CA ARG A 93 -7.14 8.89 25.11
C ARG A 93 -7.20 8.55 26.60
N GLU A 94 -6.83 7.33 26.99
CA GLU A 94 -6.73 6.90 28.39
C GLU A 94 -5.43 7.37 29.06
N GLY A 95 -4.51 8.01 28.33
CA GLY A 95 -3.21 8.45 28.85
C GLY A 95 -2.19 7.32 29.04
N ARG A 96 -2.48 6.10 28.56
CA ARG A 96 -1.57 4.95 28.58
C ARG A 96 -0.56 5.04 27.43
N LEU A 97 0.39 5.94 27.56
CA LEU A 97 1.28 6.32 26.46
C LEU A 97 2.24 5.21 26.02
N GLN A 98 2.65 4.33 26.94
CA GLN A 98 3.50 3.17 26.63
C GLN A 98 2.75 2.16 25.75
N ASP A 99 1.53 1.81 26.15
CA ASP A 99 0.66 0.90 25.39
C ASP A 99 0.27 1.53 24.05
N ALA A 100 -0.05 2.82 24.02
CA ALA A 100 -0.34 3.55 22.78
C ALA A 100 0.85 3.49 21.82
N THR A 101 2.08 3.72 22.31
CA THR A 101 3.28 3.63 21.47
C THR A 101 3.47 2.23 20.91
N LEU A 102 3.22 1.19 21.72
CA LEU A 102 3.32 -0.21 21.29
C LEU A 102 2.30 -0.53 20.19
N TYR A 103 1.01 -0.21 20.41
CA TYR A 103 -0.07 -0.46 19.46
C TYR A 103 0.14 0.32 18.15
N CYS A 104 0.49 1.60 18.24
CA CYS A 104 0.80 2.40 17.05
C CYS A 104 2.01 1.88 16.27
N THR A 105 3.06 1.40 16.96
CA THR A 105 4.21 0.82 16.26
C THR A 105 3.82 -0.46 15.52
N ARG A 106 3.05 -1.34 16.15
CA ARG A 106 2.53 -2.57 15.53
C ARG A 106 1.65 -2.28 14.32
N SER A 107 0.68 -1.38 14.50
CA SER A 107 -0.21 -0.93 13.43
C SER A 107 0.57 -0.36 12.25
N PHE A 108 1.55 0.51 12.52
CA PHE A 108 2.41 1.07 11.47
C PHE A 108 3.17 -0.04 10.73
N THR A 109 3.80 -0.98 11.44
CA THR A 109 4.55 -2.08 10.79
C THR A 109 3.67 -2.98 9.93
N GLN A 110 2.42 -3.23 10.35
CA GLN A 110 1.49 -4.06 9.58
C GLN A 110 0.96 -3.32 8.35
N ALA A 111 0.62 -2.03 8.49
CA ALA A 111 0.21 -1.19 7.36
C ALA A 111 1.33 -1.06 6.31
N ASP A 112 2.58 -0.87 6.77
CA ASP A 112 3.75 -0.75 5.89
C ASP A 112 4.05 -2.09 5.20
N ALA A 113 3.99 -3.21 5.93
CA ALA A 113 4.14 -4.54 5.36
C ALA A 113 3.07 -4.85 4.30
N ALA A 114 1.82 -4.47 4.55
CA ALA A 114 0.74 -4.60 3.58
C ALA A 114 0.99 -3.75 2.34
N PHE A 115 1.37 -2.48 2.50
CA PHE A 115 1.61 -1.57 1.40
C PHE A 115 2.78 -2.01 0.50
N PHE A 116 3.86 -2.51 1.10
CA PHE A 116 5.05 -2.97 0.39
C PHE A 116 5.04 -4.47 0.02
N HIS A 117 3.91 -5.15 0.18
CA HIS A 117 3.81 -6.55 -0.20
C HIS A 117 4.01 -6.71 -1.73
N PRO A 118 4.78 -7.73 -2.20
CA PRO A 118 5.06 -7.91 -3.62
C PRO A 118 3.80 -8.01 -4.50
N SER A 119 2.68 -8.53 -3.99
CA SER A 119 1.40 -8.56 -4.73
C SER A 119 0.81 -7.17 -4.97
N MET A 120 1.02 -6.23 -4.06
CA MET A 120 0.57 -4.84 -4.18
C MET A 120 1.45 -4.05 -5.15
N LEU A 121 2.76 -4.33 -5.16
CA LEU A 121 3.73 -3.71 -6.07
C LEU A 121 3.68 -4.27 -7.50
N ALA A 122 3.29 -5.55 -7.66
CA ALA A 122 3.29 -6.24 -8.95
C ALA A 122 2.35 -5.62 -10.00
N LEU A 123 1.26 -4.99 -9.56
CA LEU A 123 0.30 -4.35 -10.47
C LEU A 123 0.76 -2.99 -10.98
N LEU A 124 1.68 -2.34 -10.26
CA LEU A 124 2.37 -1.15 -10.77
C LEU A 124 3.38 -1.51 -11.87
N TYR A 125 3.92 -2.74 -11.84
CA TYR A 125 5.02 -3.17 -12.71
C TYR A 125 4.60 -3.87 -14.01
N PHE A 126 3.38 -4.39 -14.09
CA PHE A 126 2.87 -4.98 -15.34
C PHE A 126 1.45 -4.51 -15.62
N PRO A 127 1.30 -3.30 -16.20
CA PRO A 127 -0.01 -2.92 -16.68
C PRO A 127 -0.35 -3.86 -17.84
N ASP A 128 -1.59 -4.30 -17.86
CA ASP A 128 -2.23 -4.92 -19.03
C ASP A 128 -2.10 -4.05 -20.31
N ASN A 129 -1.58 -2.82 -20.22
CA ASN A 129 -1.17 -2.00 -21.36
C ASN A 129 0.12 -2.46 -22.05
N GLN A 130 1.04 -3.18 -21.39
CA GLN A 130 2.25 -3.67 -22.04
C GLN A 130 1.97 -4.85 -23.00
N LYS A 131 0.95 -5.68 -22.71
CA LYS A 131 0.49 -6.69 -23.69
C LYS A 131 -0.08 -6.02 -24.95
N TYR A 132 -0.84 -4.93 -24.83
CA TYR A 132 -1.34 -4.21 -26.00
C TYR A 132 -0.23 -3.51 -26.79
N ALA A 133 0.80 -2.99 -26.12
CA ALA A 133 1.96 -2.41 -26.81
C ALA A 133 2.74 -3.45 -27.67
N ILE A 134 2.72 -4.72 -27.28
CA ILE A 134 3.32 -5.83 -28.05
C ILE A 134 2.35 -6.34 -29.14
N TYR A 135 1.08 -6.50 -28.81
CA TYR A 135 0.10 -7.11 -29.71
C TYR A 135 -0.46 -6.15 -30.78
N VAL A 136 -0.61 -4.86 -30.49
CA VAL A 136 -1.18 -3.90 -31.44
C VAL A 136 -0.30 -3.77 -32.70
N PRO A 137 1.02 -3.52 -32.64
CA PRO A 137 1.84 -3.45 -33.86
C PRO A 137 1.86 -4.76 -34.68
N LEU A 138 1.76 -5.92 -34.02
CA LEU A 138 1.84 -7.24 -34.66
C LEU A 138 0.52 -7.67 -35.31
N PHE A 139 -0.60 -7.47 -34.60
CA PHE A 139 -1.91 -7.97 -35.00
C PHE A 139 -2.77 -6.93 -35.74
N LEU A 140 -2.52 -5.62 -35.56
CA LEU A 140 -3.26 -4.56 -36.26
C LEU A 140 -3.11 -4.65 -37.81
N PRO A 141 -1.93 -4.91 -38.38
CA PRO A 141 -1.77 -5.02 -39.84
C PRO A 141 -2.52 -6.21 -40.44
N VAL A 142 -2.64 -7.31 -39.69
CA VAL A 142 -3.30 -8.55 -40.14
C VAL A 142 -4.82 -8.48 -39.93
N SER A 143 -5.27 -7.85 -38.84
CA SER A 143 -6.71 -7.75 -38.52
C SER A 143 -7.49 -6.82 -39.45
N ILE A 144 -6.88 -5.73 -39.94
CA ILE A 144 -7.52 -4.81 -40.91
C ILE A 144 -8.03 -5.53 -42.17
N PRO A 145 -7.19 -6.23 -42.96
CA PRO A 145 -7.63 -6.89 -44.20
C PRO A 145 -8.63 -8.01 -43.93
N VAL A 146 -8.46 -8.78 -42.85
CA VAL A 146 -9.40 -9.85 -42.47
C VAL A 146 -10.79 -9.30 -42.21
N LEU A 147 -10.91 -8.20 -41.46
CA LEU A 147 -12.20 -7.55 -41.17
C LEU A 147 -12.86 -6.97 -42.43
N LEU A 148 -12.08 -6.38 -43.34
CA LEU A 148 -12.56 -5.89 -44.64
C LEU A 148 -13.12 -7.04 -45.49
N SER A 149 -12.38 -8.15 -45.59
CA SER A 149 -12.82 -9.34 -46.32
C SER A 149 -14.12 -9.92 -45.73
N LEU A 150 -14.20 -10.03 -44.40
CA LEU A 150 -15.37 -10.56 -43.71
C LEU A 150 -16.61 -9.70 -43.93
N LYS A 151 -16.46 -8.37 -43.87
CA LYS A 151 -17.53 -7.40 -44.12
C LYS A 151 -18.04 -7.48 -45.57
N MET A 152 -17.14 -7.72 -46.54
CA MET A 152 -17.53 -7.87 -47.94
C MET A 152 -18.34 -9.14 -48.18
N VAL A 153 -17.88 -10.28 -47.65
CA VAL A 153 -18.60 -11.56 -47.72
C VAL A 153 -19.98 -11.47 -47.06
N PHE A 154 -20.07 -10.84 -45.89
CA PHE A 154 -21.35 -10.65 -45.19
C PHE A 154 -22.32 -9.76 -45.98
N GLY A 155 -21.81 -8.74 -46.67
CA GLY A 155 -22.59 -7.88 -47.56
C GLY A 155 -23.15 -8.62 -48.78
N LEU A 156 -22.39 -9.58 -49.31
CA LEU A 156 -22.82 -10.44 -50.41
C LEU A 156 -23.90 -11.42 -49.95
N CYS A 157 -23.71 -12.12 -48.83
CA CYS A 157 -24.73 -13.03 -48.28
C CYS A 157 -26.06 -12.30 -47.96
N ARG A 158 -26.01 -11.08 -47.39
CA ARG A 158 -27.23 -10.28 -47.16
C ARG A 158 -27.94 -9.86 -48.44
N LYS A 159 -27.20 -9.59 -49.52
CA LYS A 159 -27.78 -9.24 -50.83
C LYS A 159 -28.43 -10.46 -51.49
N SER A 160 -27.86 -11.65 -51.33
CA SER A 160 -28.44 -12.89 -51.85
C SER A 160 -29.77 -13.24 -51.18
N SER A 161 -29.88 -13.11 -49.85
CA SER A 161 -31.17 -13.33 -49.15
C SER A 161 -32.24 -12.25 -49.42
N ALA A 162 -31.86 -11.05 -49.85
CA ALA A 162 -32.81 -10.01 -50.25
C ALA A 162 -33.35 -10.19 -51.68
N LYS A 163 -32.58 -10.87 -52.54
CA LYS A 163 -32.99 -11.22 -53.91
C LYS A 163 -33.91 -12.45 -53.96
N GLU A 164 -33.75 -13.40 -53.04
CA GLU A 164 -34.58 -14.61 -52.96
C GLU A 164 -36.00 -14.37 -52.42
N LYS A 165 -36.31 -13.15 -51.93
CA LYS A 165 -37.64 -12.79 -51.39
C LYS A 165 -38.45 -11.85 -52.30
N SER A 166 -37.94 -11.54 -53.50
CA SER A 166 -38.63 -10.71 -54.50
C SER A 166 -38.97 -11.46 -55.79
N GLU A 167 -38.91 -12.78 -55.78
CA GLU A 167 -39.46 -13.66 -56.82
C GLU A 167 -40.65 -14.43 -56.26
#